data_AF-A0A7S3ZHB2-F1
#
_entry.id   AF-A0A7S3ZHB2-F1
#
_cell.length_a   1.000
_cell.length_b   1.000
_cell.length_c   1.000
_cell.angle_alpha   90.00
_cell.angle_beta   90.00
_cell.angle_gamma   90.00
#
_symmetry.space_group_name_H-M   'P 1'
#
loop_
_entity.id
_entity.type
_entity.pdbx_description
1 polymer ?
#
loop_
_entity_poly.entity_id
_entity_poly.type
_entity_poly.pdbx_seq_one_letter_code
_entity_poly.pdbx_strand_id
1 'polypeptide(L)'
;QRIVDKGMEVAATYIPVVEKASKVLARLDIFVSLAFVSVNAPEEYSRPKILPSSSGIIELQACRHPCIETQDFVDFIANDACLQRGKSNCQIITGPNMGGKSTYIRQVGVVVLMAQMGCYVPCESAKISIV
;
A
#
# COMPACT_ATOMS: atom_id res chain seq x y z
N GLN A 1 -1.30 42.96 28.14
CA GLN A 1 -0.28 42.59 27.12
C GLN A 1 0.94 41.89 27.72
N ARG A 2 1.82 42.57 28.49
CA ARG A 2 3.19 42.12 28.82
C ARG A 2 3.40 40.70 29.39
N ILE A 3 2.44 40.13 30.13
CA ILE A 3 2.54 38.76 30.67
C ILE A 3 2.28 37.71 29.57
N VAL A 4 1.33 37.98 28.68
CA VAL A 4 0.99 37.09 27.56
C VAL A 4 2.16 37.02 26.58
N ASP A 5 2.79 38.16 26.28
CA ASP A 5 3.94 38.23 25.38
C ASP A 5 5.12 37.39 25.90
N LYS A 6 5.43 37.49 27.21
CA LYS A 6 6.43 36.63 27.85
C LYS A 6 6.04 35.15 27.85
N GLY A 7 4.76 34.85 28.02
CA GLY A 7 4.25 33.49 27.92
C GLY A 7 4.47 32.90 26.53
N MET A 8 4.25 33.70 25.49
CA MET A 8 4.50 33.32 24.09
C MET A 8 5.99 33.14 23.80
N GLU A 9 6.87 34.01 24.32
CA GLU A 9 8.32 33.85 24.21
C GLU A 9 8.80 32.54 24.84
N VAL A 10 8.30 32.20 26.04
CA VAL A 10 8.62 30.92 26.70
C VAL A 10 8.07 29.74 25.88
N ALA A 11 6.82 29.81 25.41
CA ALA A 11 6.22 28.76 24.59
C ALA A 11 7.01 28.52 23.29
N ALA A 12 7.51 29.60 22.66
CA ALA A 12 8.31 29.52 21.44
C ALA A 12 9.61 28.70 21.64
N THR A 13 10.17 28.68 22.85
CA THR A 13 11.36 27.84 23.15
C THR A 13 11.08 26.33 23.02
N TYR A 14 9.81 25.91 23.08
CA TYR A 14 9.40 24.51 22.93
C TYR A 14 9.12 24.09 21.48
N ILE A 15 9.13 25.01 20.51
CA ILE A 15 8.85 24.71 19.09
C ILE A 15 9.64 23.49 18.59
N PRO A 16 10.97 23.37 18.81
CA PRO A 16 11.72 22.22 18.33
C PRO A 16 11.24 20.87 18.90
N VAL A 17 10.77 20.88 20.15
CA VAL A 17 10.23 19.68 20.81
C VAL A 17 8.86 19.32 20.22
N VAL A 18 8.00 20.31 20.03
CA VAL A 18 6.67 20.14 19.44
C VAL A 18 6.77 19.64 17.99
N GLU A 19 7.67 20.18 17.19
CA GLU A 19 7.92 19.71 15.82
C GLU A 19 8.41 18.26 15.78
N LYS A 20 9.31 17.89 16.71
CA LYS A 20 9.78 16.50 16.82
C LYS A 20 8.64 15.56 17.22
N ALA A 21 7.81 15.96 18.19
CA ALA A 21 6.65 15.20 18.61
C ALA A 21 5.64 15.02 17.45
N SER A 22 5.37 16.09 16.71
CA SER A 22 4.49 16.07 15.53
C SER A 22 4.96 15.05 14.48
N LYS A 23 6.27 15.01 14.17
CA LYS A 23 6.83 14.00 13.22
C LYS A 23 6.68 12.57 13.72
N VAL A 24 6.79 12.33 15.04
CA VAL A 24 6.61 11.00 15.63
C VAL A 24 5.14 10.59 15.56
N LEU A 25 4.23 11.48 15.95
CA LEU A 25 2.79 11.25 15.89
C LEU A 25 2.33 10.99 14.45
N ALA A 26 2.82 11.75 13.47
CA ALA A 26 2.49 11.54 12.06
C ALA A 26 2.91 10.14 11.56
N ARG A 27 4.08 9.63 11.96
CA ARG A 27 4.52 8.27 11.61
C ARG A 27 3.66 7.21 12.27
N LEU A 28 3.31 7.41 13.54
CA LEU A 28 2.43 6.50 14.26
C LEU A 28 1.05 6.43 13.61
N ASP A 29 0.48 7.59 13.26
CA ASP A 29 -0.80 7.71 12.58
C ASP A 29 -0.81 6.95 11.24
N ILE A 30 0.25 7.11 10.43
CA ILE A 30 0.43 6.34 9.19
C ILE A 30 0.42 4.83 9.46
N PHE A 31 1.23 4.34 10.41
CA PHE A 31 1.31 2.89 10.67
C PHE A 31 0.00 2.33 11.20
N VAL A 32 -0.70 3.06 12.08
CA VAL A 32 -2.00 2.66 12.61
C VAL A 32 -3.05 2.66 11.50
N SER A 33 -3.06 3.67 10.63
CA SER A 33 -3.98 3.76 9.49
C SER A 33 -3.79 2.59 8.51
N LEU A 34 -2.54 2.27 8.14
CA LEU A 34 -2.25 1.13 7.27
C LEU A 34 -2.67 -0.20 7.91
N ALA A 35 -2.39 -0.39 9.21
CA ALA A 35 -2.81 -1.59 9.93
C ALA A 35 -4.33 -1.70 10.04
N PHE A 36 -5.02 -0.59 10.33
CA PHE A 36 -6.47 -0.54 10.44
C PHE A 36 -7.15 -0.95 9.12
N VAL A 37 -6.74 -0.37 8.00
CA VAL A 37 -7.29 -0.73 6.68
C VAL A 37 -7.03 -2.20 6.35
N SER A 38 -5.84 -2.70 6.65
CA SER A 38 -5.44 -4.09 6.35
C SER A 38 -6.26 -5.14 7.09
N VAL A 39 -6.68 -4.84 8.32
CA VAL A 39 -7.46 -5.76 9.18
C VAL A 39 -8.97 -5.63 8.93
N ASN A 40 -9.44 -4.45 8.50
CA ASN A 40 -10.87 -4.19 8.29
C ASN A 40 -11.29 -4.27 6.81
N ALA A 41 -10.41 -4.71 5.93
CA ALA A 41 -10.76 -5.00 4.54
C ALA A 41 -11.78 -6.16 4.46
N PRO A 42 -12.54 -6.30 3.35
CA PRO A 42 -13.49 -7.40 3.16
C PRO A 42 -12.86 -8.79 3.38
N GLU A 43 -11.59 -8.92 3.00
CA GLU A 43 -10.72 -10.05 3.31
C GLU A 43 -9.38 -9.52 3.83
N GLU A 44 -8.81 -10.19 4.85
CA GLU A 44 -7.55 -9.79 5.47
C GLU A 44 -6.42 -9.63 4.45
N TYR A 45 -5.67 -8.54 4.57
CA TYR A 45 -4.48 -8.32 3.75
C TYR A 45 -3.31 -9.15 4.26
N SER A 46 -2.46 -9.63 3.36
CA SER A 46 -1.27 -10.40 3.72
C SER A 46 0.00 -9.55 3.69
N ARG A 47 0.97 -9.94 4.52
CA ARG A 47 2.29 -9.30 4.54
C ARG A 47 3.10 -9.72 3.30
N PRO A 48 3.51 -8.79 2.42
CA PRO A 48 4.29 -9.14 1.24
C PRO A 48 5.73 -9.54 1.63
N LYS A 49 6.29 -10.52 0.92
CA LYS A 49 7.71 -10.86 0.99
C LYS A 49 8.48 -9.99 -0.01
N ILE A 50 9.21 -9.01 0.51
CA ILE A 50 10.07 -8.14 -0.30
C ILE A 50 11.38 -8.85 -0.65
N LEU A 51 11.71 -8.87 -1.94
CA LEU A 51 12.94 -9.46 -2.48
C LEU A 51 13.86 -8.35 -3.04
N PRO A 52 15.19 -8.59 -3.10
CA PRO A 52 16.11 -7.68 -3.79
C PRO A 52 15.73 -7.50 -5.26
N SER A 53 16.02 -6.33 -5.84
CA SER A 53 15.74 -6.00 -7.25
C SER A 53 16.40 -6.97 -8.25
N SER A 54 17.50 -7.61 -7.86
CA SER A 54 18.17 -8.64 -8.66
C SER A 54 17.33 -9.90 -8.89
N SER A 55 16.35 -10.17 -8.02
CA SER A 55 15.50 -11.37 -8.13
C SER A 55 14.57 -11.28 -9.34
N GLY A 56 14.02 -10.09 -9.64
CA GLY A 56 13.16 -9.86 -10.80
C GLY A 56 11.88 -10.70 -10.80
N ILE A 57 11.29 -10.92 -9.62
CA ILE A 57 10.08 -11.72 -9.39
C ILE A 57 8.97 -10.82 -8.83
N ILE A 58 7.78 -10.91 -9.43
CA ILE A 58 6.51 -10.43 -8.88
C ILE A 58 5.54 -11.61 -8.96
N GLU A 59 5.18 -12.18 -7.80
CA GLU A 59 4.20 -13.25 -7.67
C GLU A 59 3.11 -12.76 -6.71
N LEU A 60 1.87 -12.69 -7.19
CA LEU A 60 0.69 -12.32 -6.42
C LEU A 60 -0.34 -13.44 -6.56
N GLN A 61 -0.77 -14.03 -5.45
CA GLN A 61 -1.79 -15.08 -5.41
C GLN A 61 -3.11 -14.51 -4.89
N ALA A 62 -4.22 -14.85 -5.56
CA ALA A 62 -5.56 -14.36 -5.26
C ALA A 62 -5.57 -12.84 -5.00
N CYS A 63 -4.89 -12.10 -5.88
CA CYS A 63 -4.77 -10.65 -5.77
C CYS A 63 -6.14 -10.00 -6.03
N ARG A 64 -6.45 -8.93 -5.29
CA ARG A 64 -7.64 -8.10 -5.49
C ARG A 64 -7.29 -6.63 -5.68
N HIS A 65 -8.18 -5.85 -6.30
CA HIS A 65 -7.97 -4.42 -6.46
C HIS A 65 -8.49 -3.65 -5.22
N PRO A 66 -7.62 -2.97 -4.45
CA PRO A 66 -7.95 -2.46 -3.12
C PRO A 66 -9.11 -1.44 -3.10
N CYS A 67 -9.26 -0.63 -4.15
CA CYS A 67 -10.36 0.34 -4.23
C CYS A 67 -11.67 -0.21 -4.85
N ILE A 68 -11.63 -1.38 -5.48
CA ILE A 68 -12.80 -1.96 -6.16
C ILE A 68 -13.45 -3.02 -5.28
N GLU A 69 -12.66 -3.80 -4.54
CA GLU A 69 -13.19 -4.79 -3.58
C GLU A 69 -14.04 -4.16 -2.47
N THR A 70 -13.83 -2.87 -2.17
CA THR A 70 -14.58 -2.13 -1.15
C THR A 70 -15.83 -1.42 -1.71
N GLN A 71 -16.15 -1.58 -2.99
CA GLN A 71 -17.34 -0.95 -3.58
C GLN A 71 -18.60 -1.75 -3.23
N ASP A 72 -19.64 -1.04 -2.82
CA ASP A 72 -20.93 -1.65 -2.56
C ASP A 72 -21.45 -2.36 -3.80
N PHE A 73 -22.02 -3.56 -3.61
CA PHE A 73 -22.62 -4.39 -4.67
C PHE A 73 -21.63 -4.90 -5.73
N VAL A 74 -20.33 -4.89 -5.46
CA VAL A 74 -19.30 -5.46 -6.35
C VAL A 74 -18.63 -6.66 -5.69
N ASP A 75 -18.91 -7.85 -6.22
CA ASP A 75 -18.14 -9.06 -5.89
C ASP A 75 -16.89 -9.12 -6.76
N PHE A 76 -15.74 -8.73 -6.20
CA PHE A 76 -14.48 -8.71 -6.93
C PHE A 76 -13.87 -10.12 -7.03
N ILE A 77 -13.67 -10.60 -8.25
CA ILE A 77 -13.01 -11.89 -8.50
C ILE A 77 -11.48 -11.68 -8.46
N ALA A 78 -10.82 -12.38 -7.54
CA ALA A 78 -9.38 -12.35 -7.38
C ALA A 78 -8.63 -12.96 -8.59
N ASN A 79 -7.43 -12.46 -8.88
CA ASN A 79 -6.59 -12.92 -9.99
C ASN A 79 -5.17 -13.20 -9.53
N ASP A 80 -4.54 -14.22 -10.12
CA ASP A 80 -3.10 -14.46 -9.94
C ASP A 80 -2.29 -13.61 -10.92
N ALA A 81 -1.11 -13.17 -10.50
CA ALA A 81 -0.14 -12.50 -11.37
C ALA A 81 1.27 -13.02 -11.12
N CYS A 82 1.97 -13.42 -12.20
CA CYS A 82 3.35 -13.89 -12.12
C CYS A 82 4.21 -13.27 -13.21
N LEU A 83 5.17 -12.44 -12.82
CA LEU A 83 6.25 -11.93 -13.67
C LEU A 83 7.59 -12.39 -13.13
N GLN A 84 8.32 -13.17 -13.92
CA GLN A 84 9.65 -13.65 -13.57
C GLN A 84 10.66 -13.30 -14.67
N ARG A 85 11.74 -12.60 -14.29
CA ARG A 85 12.84 -12.25 -15.18
C ARG A 85 13.42 -13.52 -15.84
N GLY A 86 13.51 -13.52 -17.17
CA GLY A 86 14.00 -14.66 -17.94
C GLY A 86 12.97 -15.78 -18.20
N LYS A 87 11.73 -15.67 -17.69
CA LYS A 87 10.64 -16.61 -18.01
C LYS A 87 9.36 -15.93 -18.50
N SER A 88 8.85 -14.97 -17.75
CA SER A 88 7.56 -14.30 -17.99
C SER A 88 7.63 -12.79 -17.70
N ASN A 89 8.64 -12.12 -18.25
CA ASN A 89 8.87 -10.69 -18.03
C ASN A 89 7.96 -9.77 -18.87
N CYS A 90 7.16 -10.32 -19.79
CA CYS A 90 6.17 -9.58 -20.56
C CYS A 90 4.88 -10.41 -20.63
N GLN A 91 3.74 -9.78 -20.32
CA GLN A 91 2.41 -10.41 -20.43
C GLN A 91 1.60 -9.65 -21.49
N ILE A 92 1.07 -10.38 -22.47
CA ILE A 92 0.13 -9.86 -23.46
C ILE A 92 -1.27 -10.29 -23.03
N ILE A 93 -2.13 -9.32 -22.70
CA ILE A 93 -3.46 -9.58 -22.16
C ILE A 93 -4.50 -9.23 -23.21
N THR A 94 -5.21 -10.24 -23.71
CA THR A 94 -6.27 -10.09 -24.71
C THR A 94 -7.64 -10.43 -24.10
N GLY A 95 -8.73 -10.09 -24.79
CA GLY A 95 -10.09 -10.40 -24.33
C GLY A 95 -11.10 -9.31 -24.65
N PRO A 96 -12.40 -9.56 -24.43
CA PRO A 96 -13.48 -8.64 -24.77
C PRO A 96 -13.42 -7.33 -23.97
N ASN A 97 -14.02 -6.26 -24.50
CA ASN A 97 -14.17 -5.01 -23.75
C ASN A 97 -14.97 -5.25 -22.47
N MET A 98 -14.65 -4.47 -21.43
CA MET A 98 -15.19 -4.63 -20.06
C MET A 98 -14.85 -5.95 -19.35
N GLY A 99 -14.05 -6.85 -19.94
CA GLY A 99 -13.57 -8.07 -19.29
C GLY A 99 -12.47 -7.88 -18.22
N GLY A 100 -12.39 -6.72 -17.58
CA GLY A 100 -11.46 -6.50 -16.45
C GLY A 100 -9.97 -6.33 -16.78
N LYS A 101 -9.56 -6.39 -18.06
CA LYS A 101 -8.13 -6.31 -18.47
C LYS A 101 -7.39 -5.11 -17.89
N SER A 102 -7.96 -3.90 -18.01
CA SER A 102 -7.35 -2.67 -17.45
C SER A 102 -7.33 -2.68 -15.93
N THR A 103 -8.34 -3.29 -15.31
CA THR A 103 -8.42 -3.45 -13.86
C THR A 103 -7.31 -4.35 -13.34
N TYR A 104 -7.08 -5.49 -14.00
CA TYR A 104 -5.99 -6.42 -13.68
C TYR A 104 -4.62 -5.73 -13.72
N ILE A 105 -4.32 -4.97 -14.78
CA ILE A 105 -3.01 -4.30 -14.91
C ILE A 105 -2.82 -3.26 -13.81
N ARG A 106 -3.85 -2.44 -13.54
CA ARG A 106 -3.80 -1.41 -12.49
C ARG A 106 -3.67 -2.03 -11.12
N GLN A 107 -4.41 -3.10 -10.86
CA GLN A 107 -4.36 -3.85 -9.61
C GLN A 107 -2.95 -4.33 -9.30
N VAL A 108 -2.26 -5.00 -10.24
CA VAL A 108 -0.89 -5.47 -10.06
C VAL A 108 0.03 -4.28 -9.71
N GLY A 109 -0.07 -3.17 -10.44
CA GLY A 109 0.74 -1.97 -10.18
C GLY A 109 0.50 -1.35 -8.80
N VAL A 110 -0.76 -1.21 -8.39
CA VAL A 110 -1.12 -0.64 -7.09
C VAL A 110 -0.64 -1.53 -5.95
N VAL A 111 -0.77 -2.85 -6.08
CA VAL A 111 -0.31 -3.80 -5.05
C VAL A 111 1.21 -3.75 -4.87
N VAL A 112 1.97 -3.63 -5.96
CA VAL A 112 3.42 -3.45 -5.90
C VAL A 112 3.78 -2.15 -5.18
N LEU A 113 3.09 -1.06 -5.50
CA LEU A 113 3.29 0.23 -4.83
C LEU A 113 2.98 0.15 -3.33
N MET A 114 1.85 -0.45 -2.96
CA MET A 114 1.45 -0.64 -1.56
C MET A 114 2.50 -1.45 -0.77
N ALA A 115 3.04 -2.51 -1.38
CA ALA A 115 4.10 -3.30 -0.75
C ALA A 115 5.37 -2.47 -0.52
N GLN A 116 5.77 -1.63 -1.49
CA GLN A 116 6.94 -0.75 -1.35
C GLN A 116 6.70 0.42 -0.38
N MET A 117 5.45 0.83 -0.15
CA MET A 117 5.07 1.76 0.92
C MET A 117 5.17 1.14 2.32
N GLY A 118 5.28 -0.19 2.42
CA GLY A 118 5.30 -0.92 3.69
C GLY A 118 3.91 -1.29 4.22
N CYS A 119 2.87 -1.25 3.37
CA CYS A 119 1.54 -1.73 3.70
C CYS A 119 1.42 -3.25 3.46
N TYR A 120 0.45 -3.88 4.13
CA TYR A 120 0.00 -5.21 3.75
C TYR A 120 -0.81 -5.09 2.45
N VAL A 121 -0.94 -6.18 1.71
CA VAL A 121 -1.52 -6.16 0.35
C VAL A 121 -2.75 -7.06 0.23
N PRO A 122 -3.73 -6.71 -0.63
CA PRO A 122 -4.93 -7.48 -0.90
C PRO A 122 -4.62 -8.74 -1.74
N CYS A 123 -3.88 -9.68 -1.16
CA CYS A 123 -3.51 -10.96 -1.76
C CYS A 123 -3.55 -12.04 -0.68
N GLU A 124 -3.76 -13.29 -1.07
CA GLU A 124 -3.52 -14.42 -0.16
C GLU A 124 -2.02 -14.55 0.15
N SER A 125 -1.18 -14.42 -0.88
CA SER A 125 0.27 -14.32 -0.72
C SER A 125 0.91 -13.44 -1.79
N ALA A 126 2.00 -12.76 -1.43
CA ALA A 126 2.73 -11.89 -2.35
C ALA A 126 4.26 -12.00 -2.16
N LYS A 127 5.00 -12.16 -3.26
CA LYS A 127 6.47 -12.00 -3.32
C LYS A 127 6.80 -10.94 -4.36
N ILE A 128 7.42 -9.85 -3.92
CA ILE A 128 7.63 -8.67 -4.76
C ILE A 128 9.10 -8.28 -4.68
N SER A 129 9.77 -8.30 -5.82
CA SER A 129 11.10 -7.71 -5.95
C SER A 129 10.97 -6.20 -5.99
N ILE A 130 11.90 -5.49 -5.35
CA ILE A 130 11.98 -4.03 -5.44
C ILE A 130 12.07 -3.63 -6.92
N VAL A 131 11.11 -2.81 -7.35
CA VAL A 131 11.01 -2.22 -8.70
C VAL A 131 11.79 -0.93 -8.76
#